data_AF-A0A2T5HL27-F1
#
_entry.id   AF-A0A2T5HL27-F1
#
_cell.length_a   1.000
_cell.length_b   1.000
_cell.length_c   1.000
_cell.angle_alpha   90.00
_cell.angle_beta   90.00
_cell.angle_gamma   90.00
#
_symmetry.space_group_name_H-M   'P 1'
#
loop_
_entity.id
_entity.type
_entity.pdbx_description
1 polymer ?
#
loop_
_entity_poly.entity_id
_entity_poly.type
_entity_poly.pdbx_seq_one_letter_code
_entity_poly.pdbx_strand_id
1 'polypeptide(L)'
;MGTSMLDRVLKLLAATSLKDLAEVNSKEYVRWQSIKRGKARISVEEIEQLGKLYPSYRWWLMTGEVMPDKGQTSPEYDEAN
;
A
#
# COMPACT_ATOMS: atom_id res chain seq x y z
N MET A 1 -4.98 6.14 -18.69
CA MET A 1 -5.91 5.35 -17.86
C MET A 1 -5.43 5.48 -16.43
N GLY A 2 -6.27 5.97 -15.51
CA GLY A 2 -5.89 6.04 -14.10
C GLY A 2 -5.62 4.62 -13.57
N THR A 3 -4.52 4.43 -12.85
CA THR A 3 -4.21 3.17 -12.17
C THR A 3 -5.32 2.84 -11.17
N SER A 4 -5.81 1.60 -11.22
CA SER A 4 -6.85 1.16 -10.30
C SER A 4 -6.38 1.25 -8.85
N MET A 5 -7.31 1.24 -7.89
CA MET A 5 -6.95 1.19 -6.47
C MET A 5 -6.06 -0.03 -6.19
N LEU A 6 -6.38 -1.18 -6.80
CA LEU A 6 -5.57 -2.39 -6.67
C LEU A 6 -4.14 -2.18 -7.18
N ASP A 7 -3.94 -1.50 -8.31
CA ASP A 7 -2.60 -1.22 -8.85
C ASP A 7 -1.78 -0.36 -7.87
N ARG A 8 -2.40 0.65 -7.26
CA ARG A 8 -1.77 1.52 -6.25
C ARG A 8 -1.41 0.75 -4.99
N VAL A 9 -2.30 -0.11 -4.51
CA VAL A 9 -2.06 -1.00 -3.37
C VAL A 9 -0.90 -1.94 -3.66
N LEU A 10 -0.87 -2.56 -4.84
CA LEU A 10 0.22 -3.46 -5.24
C LEU A 10 1.56 -2.71 -5.38
N LYS A 11 1.53 -1.45 -5.85
CA LYS A 11 2.71 -0.59 -5.89
C LYS A 11 3.30 -0.38 -4.49
N LEU A 12 2.48 -0.01 -3.51
CA LEU A 12 2.95 0.17 -2.12
C LEU A 12 3.44 -1.17 -1.53
N LEU A 13 2.68 -2.25 -1.71
CA LEU A 13 3.06 -3.56 -1.21
C LEU A 13 4.40 -4.06 -1.77
N ALA A 14 4.70 -3.74 -3.05
CA ALA A 14 5.99 -4.06 -3.65
C ALA A 14 7.15 -3.37 -2.91
N ALA A 15 6.97 -2.08 -2.58
CA ALA A 15 7.93 -1.27 -1.84
C ALA A 15 8.00 -1.58 -0.33
N THR A 16 7.02 -2.30 0.21
CA THR A 16 6.93 -2.60 1.65
C THR A 16 7.70 -3.88 2.02
N SER A 17 8.46 -3.85 3.12
CA SER A 17 9.04 -5.06 3.71
C SER A 17 7.96 -5.86 4.45
N LEU A 18 7.98 -7.19 4.33
CA LEU A 18 7.04 -8.05 5.07
C LEU A 18 7.17 -7.90 6.59
N LYS A 19 8.34 -7.49 7.07
CA LYS A 19 8.61 -7.25 8.51
C LYS A 19 7.91 -6.00 9.03
N ASP A 20 7.64 -5.02 8.17
CA ASP A 20 6.92 -3.79 8.54
C ASP A 20 5.41 -4.03 8.59
N LEU A 21 4.95 -5.09 7.90
CA LEU A 21 3.55 -5.48 7.85
C LEU A 21 3.19 -6.38 9.03
N ALA A 22 4.02 -7.36 9.36
CA ALA A 22 3.70 -8.30 10.44
C ALA A 22 4.94 -8.88 11.11
N GLU A 23 4.76 -9.34 12.34
CA GLU A 23 5.78 -10.08 13.08
C GLU A 23 6.20 -11.34 12.31
N VAL A 24 7.52 -11.57 12.19
CA VAL A 24 8.08 -12.68 11.42
C VAL A 24 7.53 -14.02 11.93
N ASN A 25 7.14 -14.90 11.00
CA ASN A 25 6.53 -16.21 11.26
C ASN A 25 5.12 -16.20 11.90
N SER A 26 4.52 -15.02 12.15
CA SER A 26 3.11 -14.94 12.54
C SER A 26 2.17 -15.41 11.43
N LYS A 27 0.92 -15.74 11.79
CA LYS A 27 -0.13 -16.06 10.82
C LYS A 27 -0.32 -14.95 9.78
N GLU A 28 -0.25 -13.70 10.23
CA GLU A 28 -0.39 -12.52 9.39
C GLU A 28 0.79 -12.37 8.43
N TYR A 29 2.02 -12.63 8.88
CA TYR A 29 3.20 -12.61 8.03
C TYR A 29 3.12 -13.65 6.89
N VAL A 30 2.65 -14.87 7.19
CA VAL A 30 2.41 -15.91 6.17
C VAL A 30 1.32 -15.49 5.17
N ARG A 31 0.30 -14.76 5.65
CA ARG A 31 -0.74 -14.19 4.79
C ARG A 31 -0.17 -13.12 3.85
N TRP A 32 0.61 -12.17 4.37
CA TRP A 32 1.30 -11.17 3.54
C TRP A 32 2.27 -11.80 2.53
N GLN A 33 2.97 -12.87 2.90
CA GLN A 33 3.77 -13.65 1.95
C GLN A 33 2.93 -14.24 0.80
N SER A 34 1.76 -14.76 1.13
CA SER A 34 0.85 -15.35 0.12
C SER A 34 0.31 -14.29 -0.83
N ILE A 35 -0.04 -13.11 -0.32
CA ILE A 35 -0.48 -11.96 -1.13
C ILE A 35 0.65 -11.48 -2.03
N LYS A 36 1.87 -11.24 -1.50
CA LYS A 36 3.02 -10.76 -2.28
C LYS A 36 3.47 -11.76 -3.36
N ARG A 37 3.20 -13.05 -3.16
CA ARG A 37 3.44 -14.12 -4.15
C ARG A 37 2.27 -14.34 -5.13
N GLY A 38 1.20 -13.55 -5.05
CA GLY A 38 0.02 -13.68 -5.91
C GLY A 38 -0.84 -14.93 -5.63
N LYS A 39 -0.63 -15.60 -4.49
CA LYS A 39 -1.38 -16.80 -4.08
C LYS A 39 -2.67 -16.48 -3.33
N ALA A 40 -2.84 -15.24 -2.89
CA ALA A 40 -4.03 -14.75 -2.20
C ALA A 40 -4.40 -13.35 -2.70
N ARG A 41 -5.70 -13.04 -2.70
CA ARG A 41 -6.19 -11.69 -2.98
C ARG A 41 -6.01 -10.79 -1.76
N ILE A 42 -5.77 -9.51 -2.01
CA ILE A 42 -5.76 -8.49 -0.98
C ILE A 42 -7.19 -8.14 -0.56
N SER A 43 -7.43 -7.99 0.73
CA SER A 43 -8.71 -7.57 1.29
C SER A 43 -8.66 -6.11 1.74
N VAL A 44 -9.79 -5.58 2.20
CA VAL A 44 -9.88 -4.22 2.75
C VAL A 44 -8.99 -4.05 3.98
N GLU A 45 -8.86 -5.06 4.84
CA GLU A 45 -8.03 -5.01 6.05
C GLU A 45 -6.55 -4.74 5.73
N GLU A 46 -6.04 -5.40 4.69
CA GLU A 46 -4.66 -5.18 4.22
C GLU A 46 -4.48 -3.81 3.57
N ILE A 47 -5.50 -3.30 2.86
CA ILE A 47 -5.46 -1.94 2.29
C ILE A 47 -5.42 -0.91 3.41
N GLU A 48 -6.22 -1.07 4.46
CA GLU A 48 -6.20 -0.20 5.63
C GLU A 48 -4.86 -0.23 6.36
N GLN A 49 -4.25 -1.41 6.48
CA GLN A 49 -2.95 -1.58 7.10
C GLN A 49 -1.83 -0.90 6.30
N LEU A 50 -1.83 -1.02 4.98
CA LEU A 50 -0.93 -0.25 4.12
C LEU A 50 -1.17 1.25 4.26
N GLY A 51 -2.43 1.69 4.35
CA GLY A 51 -2.77 3.08 4.60
C GLY A 51 -2.24 3.61 5.95
N LYS A 52 -2.20 2.77 6.99
CA LYS A 52 -1.59 3.12 8.28
C LYS A 52 -0.06 3.26 8.18
N LEU A 53 0.57 2.40 7.38
CA LEU A 53 2.03 2.42 7.17
C LEU A 53 2.48 3.60 6.29
N TYR A 54 1.64 4.00 5.34
CA TYR A 54 1.90 5.12 4.42
C TYR A 54 0.87 6.24 4.60
N PRO A 55 0.91 6.99 5.71
CA PRO A 55 -0.13 7.95 6.06
C PRO A 55 -0.24 9.13 5.08
N SER A 56 0.85 9.54 4.43
CA SER A 56 0.90 10.57 3.39
C SER A 56 0.28 10.11 2.06
N TYR A 57 0.21 8.80 1.81
CA TYR A 57 -0.31 8.26 0.57
C TYR A 57 -1.76 7.80 0.68
N ARG A 58 -2.42 7.98 1.83
CA ARG A 58 -3.78 7.46 2.06
C ARG A 58 -4.82 8.02 1.09
N TRP A 59 -4.80 9.33 0.83
CA TRP A 59 -5.71 9.94 -0.15
C TRP A 59 -5.48 9.34 -1.52
N TRP A 60 -4.24 9.37 -2.01
CA TRP A 60 -3.87 8.79 -3.29
C TRP A 60 -4.20 7.31 -3.40
N LEU A 61 -3.99 6.53 -2.34
CA LEU A 61 -4.29 5.10 -2.31
C LEU A 61 -5.78 4.84 -2.55
N MET A 62 -6.65 5.70 -2.02
CA MET A 62 -8.11 5.55 -2.13
C MET A 62 -8.68 6.21 -3.39
N THR A 63 -8.33 7.48 -3.67
CA THR A 63 -8.96 8.30 -4.71
C THR A 63 -8.19 8.29 -6.02
N GLY A 64 -6.87 8.15 -5.96
CA GLY A 64 -5.97 8.24 -7.12
C GLY A 64 -5.50 9.67 -7.38
N GLU A 65 -5.89 10.60 -6.51
CA GLU A 65 -5.55 12.02 -6.57
C GLU A 65 -4.50 12.35 -5.49
N VAL A 66 -3.92 13.55 -5.57
CA VAL A 66 -3.01 14.10 -4.56
C VAL A 66 -3.55 15.43 -4.03
N MET A 67 -3.29 15.73 -2.76
CA MET A 67 -3.49 17.04 -2.11
C MET A 67 -2.18 17.42 -1.37
N PRO A 68 -1.14 17.90 -2.09
CA PRO A 68 0.16 18.20 -1.49
C PRO A 68 0.10 19.25 -0.38
N ASP A 69 -0.82 20.22 -0.50
CA ASP A 69 -1.11 21.24 0.52
C ASP A 69 -1.56 20.67 1.86
N LYS A 70 -2.07 19.44 1.86
CA LYS A 70 -2.48 18.68 3.06
C LYS A 70 -1.52 17.54 3.42
N GLY A 71 -0.34 17.50 2.82
CA GLY A 71 0.63 16.42 2.99
C GLY A 71 0.14 15.06 2.49
N GLN A 72 -0.84 15.06 1.57
CA GLN A 72 -1.38 13.86 0.96
C GLN A 72 -0.84 13.74 -0.47
N THR A 73 0.25 13.01 -0.63
CA THR A 73 1.00 12.90 -1.89
C THR A 73 0.90 11.50 -2.47
N SER A 74 1.71 11.21 -3.49
CA SER A 74 1.88 9.88 -4.06
C SER A 74 3.36 9.57 -4.24
N PRO A 75 3.75 8.30 -4.38
CA PRO A 75 5.13 7.96 -4.69
C PRO A 75 5.64 8.64 -5.97
N GLU A 76 4.80 8.77 -7.01
CA GLU A 76 5.18 9.47 -8.24
C GLU A 76 5.37 10.98 -8.03
N TYR A 77 4.54 11.60 -7.17
CA TYR A 77 4.67 13.01 -6.83
C TYR A 77 5.96 13.26 -6.06
N ASP A 78 6.26 12.40 -5.07
CA ASP A 78 7.45 12.51 -4.23
C ASP A 78 8.74 12.16 -4.99
N GLU A 79 8.70 11.27 -5.98
CA GLU A 79 9.86 10.98 -6.85
C GLU A 79 10.19 12.13 -7.81
N ALA A 80 9.20 12.98 -8.14
CA ALA A 80 9.35 14.07 -9.10
C ALA A 80 9.71 15.43 -8.47
N ASN A 81 9.71 15.55 -7.14
CA ASN A 81 9.98 16.79 -6.39
C ASN A 81 11.10 16.59 -5.36
#